data_AF-A0A517R864-F1
#
_entry.id   AF-A0A517R864-F1
#
_cell.length_a   1.000
_cell.length_b   1.000
_cell.length_c   1.000
_cell.angle_alpha   90.00
_cell.angle_beta   90.00
_cell.angle_gamma   90.00
#
_symmetry.space_group_name_H-M   'P 1'
#
loop_
_entity.id
_entity.type
_entity.pdbx_description
1 polymer ?
#
loop_
_entity_poly.entity_id
_entity_poly.type
_entity_poly.pdbx_seq_one_letter_code
_entity_poly.pdbx_strand_id
1 'polypeptide(L)'
;MTATQKFAWFNLLVVLGVLLIVGCLYPFFGWKAHGALGLTALLALSPIFYRKRENEVITDERDALIQRRAALIGASVFWLVYVLASSLLTPLVYGQEGCVPVEVVQVSVFYALVLFIGVVSVATLILNSRG
;
A
#
# COMPACT_ATOMS: atom_id res chain seq x y z
N MET A 1 -21.94 -3.59 -3.00
CA MET A 1 -20.60 -3.07 -2.67
C MET A 1 -20.60 -1.58 -2.88
N THR A 2 -20.24 -0.81 -1.84
CA THR A 2 -20.08 0.65 -1.92
C THR A 2 -18.90 1.02 -2.82
N ALA A 3 -18.84 2.27 -3.29
CA ALA A 3 -17.70 2.76 -4.08
C ALA A 3 -16.39 2.65 -3.30
N THR A 4 -16.41 2.94 -1.99
CA THR A 4 -15.27 2.81 -1.08
C THR A 4 -14.75 1.37 -0.97
N GLN A 5 -15.64 0.38 -0.91
CA GLN A 5 -15.26 -1.04 -0.94
C GLN A 5 -14.65 -1.45 -2.28
N LYS A 6 -15.22 -1.02 -3.41
CA LYS A 6 -14.70 -1.35 -4.74
C LYS A 6 -13.28 -0.78 -4.94
N PHE A 7 -13.05 0.44 -4.48
CA PHE A 7 -11.73 1.07 -4.49
C PHE A 7 -10.72 0.30 -3.62
N ALA A 8 -11.12 -0.08 -2.41
CA ALA A 8 -10.28 -0.86 -1.51
C ALA A 8 -9.91 -2.24 -2.10
N TRP A 9 -10.86 -2.93 -2.73
CA TRP A 9 -10.57 -4.18 -3.42
C TRP A 9 -9.62 -4.02 -4.60
N PHE A 10 -9.80 -2.97 -5.41
CA PHE A 10 -8.89 -2.67 -6.52
C PHE A 10 -7.46 -2.44 -6.02
N ASN A 11 -7.29 -1.57 -5.02
CA ASN A 11 -5.99 -1.29 -4.44
C ASN A 11 -5.34 -2.54 -3.83
N LEU A 12 -6.13 -3.36 -3.13
CA LEU A 12 -5.65 -4.60 -2.54
C LEU A 12 -5.19 -5.60 -3.62
N LEU A 13 -5.94 -5.72 -4.72
CA LEU A 13 -5.55 -6.55 -5.86
C LEU A 13 -4.25 -6.07 -6.50
N VAL A 14 -4.10 -4.76 -6.73
CA VAL A 14 -2.87 -4.18 -7.27
C VAL A 14 -1.69 -4.45 -6.32
N VAL A 15 -1.85 -4.19 -5.03
CA VAL A 15 -0.82 -4.45 -4.01
C VAL A 15 -0.40 -5.92 -3.99
N LEU A 16 -1.36 -6.84 -3.91
CA LEU A 16 -1.07 -8.28 -3.89
C LEU A 16 -0.44 -8.75 -5.20
N GLY A 17 -0.94 -8.26 -6.34
CA GLY A 17 -0.38 -8.56 -7.66
C GLY A 17 1.06 -8.10 -7.78
N VAL A 18 1.39 -6.89 -7.34
CA VAL A 18 2.76 -6.36 -7.33
C VAL A 18 3.68 -7.24 -6.48
N LEU A 19 3.28 -7.57 -5.25
CA LEU A 19 4.08 -8.41 -4.35
C LEU A 19 4.30 -9.81 -4.92
N LEU A 20 3.27 -10.40 -5.51
CA LEU A 20 3.37 -11.71 -6.19
C LEU A 20 4.31 -11.64 -7.39
N ILE A 21 4.22 -10.61 -8.24
CA ILE A 21 5.10 -10.45 -9.40
C ILE A 21 6.55 -10.30 -8.94
N VAL A 22 6.83 -9.44 -7.95
CA VAL A 22 8.18 -9.31 -7.38
C VAL A 22 8.70 -10.65 -6.87
N GLY A 23 7.88 -11.39 -6.10
CA GLY A 23 8.23 -12.71 -5.58
C GLY A 23 8.50 -13.75 -6.66
N CYS A 24 7.68 -13.80 -7.71
CA CYS A 24 7.85 -14.71 -8.85
C CYS A 24 9.07 -14.36 -9.71
N LEU A 25 9.41 -13.08 -9.85
CA LEU A 25 10.57 -12.63 -10.61
C LEU A 25 11.89 -12.78 -9.83
N TYR A 26 11.83 -12.81 -8.50
CA TYR A 26 13.02 -12.82 -7.65
C TYR A 26 14.00 -13.97 -7.95
N PRO A 27 13.58 -15.24 -8.16
CA PRO A 27 14.51 -16.33 -8.49
C PRO A 27 15.27 -16.16 -9.80
N PHE A 28 14.72 -15.38 -10.75
CA PHE A 28 15.29 -15.20 -12.08
C PHE A 28 16.12 -13.91 -12.20
N PHE A 29 15.71 -12.85 -11.50
CA PHE A 29 16.27 -11.51 -11.67
C PHE A 29 16.93 -10.95 -10.39
N GLY A 30 16.82 -11.64 -9.25
CA GLY A 30 17.37 -11.19 -7.97
C GLY A 30 16.89 -9.79 -7.61
N TRP A 31 17.83 -8.90 -7.26
CA TRP A 31 17.52 -7.52 -6.86
C TRP A 31 16.75 -6.73 -7.92
N LYS A 32 16.97 -7.02 -9.22
CA LYS A 32 16.29 -6.32 -10.32
C LYS A 32 14.78 -6.60 -10.37
N ALA A 33 14.29 -7.66 -9.72
CA ALA A 33 12.87 -7.96 -9.60
C ALA A 33 12.07 -6.82 -8.93
N HIS A 34 12.72 -6.01 -8.07
CA HIS A 34 12.11 -4.83 -7.45
C HIS A 34 11.66 -3.77 -8.46
N GLY A 35 12.13 -3.80 -9.71
CA GLY A 35 11.59 -2.96 -10.78
C GLY A 35 10.09 -3.14 -11.00
N ALA A 36 9.54 -4.32 -10.68
CA ALA A 36 8.10 -4.58 -10.75
C ALA A 36 7.29 -3.77 -9.74
N LEU A 37 7.92 -3.18 -8.70
CA LEU A 37 7.26 -2.22 -7.81
C LEU A 37 6.75 -0.98 -8.58
N GLY A 38 7.31 -0.65 -9.74
CA GLY A 38 6.77 0.41 -10.61
C GLY A 38 5.32 0.18 -11.03
N LEU A 39 4.82 -1.07 -10.99
CA LEU A 39 3.42 -1.41 -11.25
C LEU A 39 2.47 -0.85 -10.17
N THR A 40 2.95 -0.37 -9.02
CA THR A 40 2.12 0.39 -8.07
C THR A 40 1.57 1.67 -8.70
N ALA A 41 2.14 2.15 -9.81
CA ALA A 41 1.56 3.26 -10.59
C ALA A 41 0.13 2.96 -11.08
N LEU A 42 -0.27 1.69 -11.18
CA LEU A 42 -1.65 1.30 -11.50
C LEU A 42 -2.66 1.79 -10.45
N LEU A 43 -2.24 2.06 -9.21
CA LEU A 43 -3.08 2.68 -8.18
C LEU A 43 -3.61 4.05 -8.62
N ALA A 44 -2.86 4.78 -9.46
CA ALA A 44 -3.28 6.08 -9.98
C ALA A 44 -4.42 5.97 -11.02
N LEU A 45 -4.70 4.79 -11.55
CA LEU A 45 -5.82 4.55 -12.48
C LEU A 45 -7.16 4.40 -11.76
N SER A 46 -7.15 4.31 -10.43
CA SER A 46 -8.37 4.14 -9.63
C SER A 46 -9.46 5.20 -9.89
N PRO A 47 -9.19 6.50 -10.12
CA PRO A 47 -10.25 7.47 -10.40
C PRO A 47 -10.93 7.25 -11.76
N ILE A 48 -10.25 6.61 -12.72
CA ILE A 48 -10.77 6.37 -14.06
C ILE A 48 -11.87 5.31 -14.02
N PHE A 49 -11.67 4.25 -13.22
CA PHE A 49 -12.65 3.16 -13.09
C PHE A 49 -13.87 3.52 -12.24
N TYR A 50 -13.79 4.59 -11.44
CA TYR A 50 -14.84 4.99 -10.51
C TYR A 50 -15.27 6.46 -10.72
N ARG A 51 -15.26 6.93 -11.97
CA ARG A 51 -15.67 8.28 -12.34
C ARG A 51 -17.15 8.53 -11.99
N LYS A 52 -17.41 9.66 -11.35
CA LYS A 52 -18.75 10.07 -10.89
C LYS A 52 -19.74 10.20 -12.04
N ARG A 53 -20.93 9.58 -11.91
CA ARG A 53 -22.11 9.87 -12.73
C ARG A 53 -22.83 11.10 -12.13
N GLU A 54 -23.33 12.00 -12.98
CA GLU A 54 -23.82 13.34 -12.59
C GLU A 54 -24.85 13.35 -11.45
N ASN A 55 -25.64 12.29 -11.28
CA ASN A 55 -26.71 12.21 -10.28
C ASN A 55 -26.49 11.17 -9.17
N GLU A 56 -25.26 10.66 -8.98
CA GLU A 56 -24.99 9.65 -7.95
C GLU A 56 -24.34 10.27 -6.70
N VAL A 57 -24.98 10.08 -5.54
CA VAL A 57 -24.36 10.36 -4.23
C VAL A 57 -23.43 9.20 -3.91
N ILE A 58 -22.15 9.38 -4.25
CA ILE A 58 -21.13 8.31 -4.17
C ILE A 58 -20.56 8.14 -2.77
N THR A 59 -20.63 9.18 -1.93
CA THR A 59 -19.99 9.21 -0.62
C THR A 59 -20.95 9.79 0.40
N ASP A 60 -21.36 8.96 1.36
CA ASP A 60 -22.11 9.37 2.54
C ASP A 60 -21.14 9.86 3.65
N GLU A 61 -21.64 10.57 4.66
CA GLU A 61 -20.87 10.97 5.85
C GLU A 61 -20.22 9.76 6.53
N ARG A 62 -20.93 8.63 6.53
CA ARG A 62 -20.43 7.34 7.00
C ARG A 62 -19.18 6.88 6.23
N ASP A 63 -19.21 6.94 4.90
CA ASP A 63 -18.07 6.54 4.07
C ASP A 63 -16.85 7.44 4.33
N ALA A 64 -17.07 8.74 4.50
CA ALA A 64 -16.00 9.68 4.84
C ALA A 64 -15.38 9.37 6.22
N LEU A 65 -16.19 9.02 7.21
CA LEU A 65 -15.71 8.60 8.53
C LEU A 65 -14.92 7.29 8.46
N ILE A 66 -15.37 6.31 7.66
CA ILE A 66 -14.65 5.05 7.44
C ILE A 66 -13.29 5.32 6.80
N GLN A 67 -13.23 6.15 5.75
CA GLN A 67 -11.97 6.51 5.09
C GLN A 67 -10.99 7.18 6.06
N ARG A 68 -11.46 8.12 6.89
CA ARG A 68 -10.61 8.76 7.90
C ARG A 68 -10.07 7.77 8.92
N ARG A 69 -10.92 6.87 9.44
CA ARG A 69 -10.49 5.82 10.39
C ARG A 69 -9.50 4.85 9.75
N ALA A 70 -9.76 4.41 8.53
CA ALA A 70 -8.86 3.53 7.78
C ALA A 70 -7.52 4.19 7.51
N ALA A 71 -7.50 5.48 7.15
CA ALA A 71 -6.29 6.26 6.95
C ALA A 71 -5.47 6.41 8.26
N LEU A 72 -6.13 6.65 9.39
CA LEU A 72 -5.47 6.67 10.70
C LEU A 72 -4.83 5.32 11.05
N ILE A 73 -5.58 4.22 10.90
CA ILE A 73 -5.05 2.87 11.11
C ILE A 73 -3.86 2.61 10.19
N GLY A 74 -4.01 2.93 8.89
CA GLY A 74 -2.95 2.81 7.90
C GLY A 74 -1.69 3.57 8.29
N ALA A 75 -1.82 4.84 8.68
CA ALA A 75 -0.71 5.68 9.08
C ALA A 75 -0.03 5.16 10.35
N SER A 76 -0.78 4.73 11.35
CA SER A 76 -0.23 4.17 12.59
C SER A 76 0.55 2.89 12.35
N VAL A 77 -0.01 1.95 11.58
CA VAL A 77 0.67 0.68 11.26
C VAL A 77 1.89 0.92 10.39
N PHE A 78 1.75 1.75 9.33
CA PHE A 78 2.86 2.14 8.47
C PHE A 78 4.02 2.72 9.31
N TRP A 79 3.73 3.72 10.16
CA TRP A 79 4.76 4.38 10.96
C TRP A 79 5.51 3.39 11.86
N LEU A 80 4.78 2.58 12.62
CA LEU A 80 5.39 1.63 13.54
C LEU A 80 6.24 0.60 12.81
N VAL A 81 5.69 -0.02 11.75
CA VAL A 81 6.40 -1.05 10.99
C VAL A 81 7.60 -0.47 10.27
N TYR A 82 7.45 0.69 9.63
CA TYR A 82 8.55 1.32 8.88
C TYR A 82 9.69 1.72 9.81
N VAL A 83 9.39 2.39 10.93
CA VAL A 83 10.40 2.82 11.90
C VAL A 83 11.09 1.62 12.54
N LEU A 84 10.35 0.59 12.95
CA LEU A 84 10.94 -0.63 13.51
C LEU A 84 11.80 -1.35 12.48
N ALA A 85 11.33 -1.51 11.25
CA ALA A 85 12.11 -2.14 10.18
C ALA A 85 13.39 -1.34 9.90
N SER A 86 13.31 -0.01 9.78
CA SER A 86 14.48 0.82 9.50
C SER A 86 15.47 0.85 10.66
N SER A 87 14.99 0.90 11.91
CA SER A 87 15.86 0.98 13.09
C SER A 87 16.48 -0.36 13.48
N LEU A 88 15.84 -1.48 13.18
CA LEU A 88 16.32 -2.81 13.55
C LEU A 88 17.07 -3.49 12.39
N LEU A 89 16.52 -3.49 11.18
CA LEU A 89 17.09 -4.24 10.06
C LEU A 89 18.32 -3.56 9.46
N THR A 90 18.31 -2.22 9.38
CA THR A 90 19.44 -1.47 8.82
C THR A 90 20.75 -1.73 9.56
N PRO A 91 20.84 -1.54 10.90
CA PRO A 91 22.08 -1.82 11.62
C PRO A 91 22.41 -3.33 11.66
N LEU A 92 21.41 -4.20 11.59
CA LEU A 92 21.63 -5.65 11.53
C LEU A 92 22.30 -6.09 10.22
N VAL A 93 21.92 -5.49 9.09
CA VAL A 93 22.41 -5.87 7.76
C VAL A 93 23.68 -5.10 7.37
N TYR A 94 23.74 -3.81 7.67
CA TYR A 94 24.83 -2.93 7.22
C TYR A 94 25.83 -2.57 8.33
N GLY A 95 25.50 -2.85 9.60
CA GLY A 95 26.28 -2.42 10.76
C GLY A 95 25.84 -1.05 11.29
N GLN A 96 26.16 -0.75 12.55
CA GLN A 96 25.78 0.52 13.20
C GLN A 96 26.45 1.74 12.56
N GLU A 97 27.69 1.58 12.09
CA GLU A 97 28.47 2.60 11.38
C GLU A 97 28.43 2.40 9.85
N GLY A 98 27.53 1.52 9.37
CA GLY A 98 27.44 1.14 7.98
C GLY A 98 26.71 2.17 7.11
N CYS A 99 27.11 2.26 5.84
CA CYS A 99 26.38 3.03 4.84
C CYS A 99 25.27 2.19 4.20
N VAL A 100 24.06 2.75 4.11
CA VAL A 100 22.94 2.12 3.42
C VAL A 100 23.01 2.43 1.93
N PRO A 101 22.97 1.42 1.03
CA PRO A 101 22.90 1.66 -0.40
C PRO A 101 21.66 2.48 -0.77
N VAL A 102 21.81 3.42 -1.71
CA VAL A 102 20.72 4.31 -2.13
C VAL A 102 19.54 3.52 -2.70
N GLU A 103 19.81 2.41 -3.38
CA GLU A 103 18.81 1.54 -3.98
C GLU A 103 17.87 0.95 -2.91
N VAL A 104 18.38 0.65 -1.72
CA VAL A 104 17.59 0.11 -0.60
C VAL A 104 16.61 1.16 -0.09
N VAL A 105 17.06 2.41 0.02
CA VAL A 105 16.22 3.56 0.41
C VAL A 105 15.17 3.86 -0.65
N GLN A 106 15.53 3.78 -1.94
CA GLN A 106 14.58 3.97 -3.03
C GLN A 106 13.49 2.91 -3.02
N VAL A 107 13.88 1.64 -2.86
CA VAL A 107 12.95 0.50 -2.82
C VAL A 107 12.07 0.53 -1.55
N SER A 108 12.59 1.00 -0.42
CA SER A 108 11.83 1.07 0.84
C SER A 108 10.62 2.02 0.74
N VAL A 109 10.70 3.08 -0.06
CA VAL A 109 9.56 4.00 -0.30
C VAL A 109 8.41 3.27 -0.97
N PHE A 110 8.69 2.40 -1.95
CA PHE A 110 7.65 1.62 -2.61
C PHE A 110 7.04 0.58 -1.68
N TYR A 111 7.85 -0.11 -0.87
CA TYR A 111 7.32 -1.04 0.13
C TYR A 111 6.51 -0.34 1.22
N ALA A 112 6.91 0.86 1.63
CA ALA A 112 6.15 1.72 2.54
C ALA A 112 4.78 2.09 1.94
N LEU A 113 4.75 2.49 0.67
CA LEU A 113 3.50 2.78 -0.05
C LEU A 113 2.61 1.54 -0.13
N VAL A 114 3.17 0.39 -0.50
CA VAL A 114 2.45 -0.89 -0.58
C VAL A 114 1.85 -1.27 0.77
N LEU A 115 2.63 -1.15 1.85
CA LEU A 115 2.18 -1.41 3.21
C LEU A 115 1.03 -0.48 3.59
N PHE A 116 1.21 0.83 3.42
CA PHE A 116 0.20 1.83 3.76
C PHE A 116 -1.11 1.58 3.01
N ILE A 117 -1.05 1.47 1.67
CA ILE A 117 -2.24 1.25 0.83
C ILE A 117 -2.89 -0.10 1.14
N GLY A 118 -2.10 -1.15 1.37
CA GLY A 118 -2.60 -2.47 1.76
C GLY A 118 -3.39 -2.41 3.07
N VAL A 119 -2.81 -1.79 4.11
CA VAL A 119 -3.47 -1.66 5.42
C VAL A 119 -4.72 -0.79 5.33
N VAL A 120 -4.67 0.36 4.64
CA VAL A 120 -5.85 1.23 4.45
C VAL A 120 -6.97 0.47 3.74
N SER A 121 -6.62 -0.30 2.70
CA SER A 121 -7.60 -1.08 1.93
C SER A 121 -8.24 -2.17 2.78
N VAL A 122 -7.45 -2.94 3.52
CA VAL A 122 -7.95 -3.97 4.46
C VAL A 122 -8.81 -3.34 5.55
N ALA A 123 -8.35 -2.26 6.19
CA ALA A 123 -9.10 -1.55 7.22
C ALA A 123 -10.43 -1.01 6.68
N THR A 124 -10.45 -0.47 5.47
CA THR A 124 -11.68 -0.01 4.80
C THR A 124 -12.67 -1.16 4.63
N LEU A 125 -12.23 -2.33 4.19
CA LEU A 125 -13.09 -3.50 3.99
C LEU A 125 -13.66 -4.02 5.33
N ILE A 126 -12.83 -4.09 6.37
CA ILE A 126 -13.24 -4.54 7.71
C ILE A 126 -14.22 -3.55 8.36
N LEU A 127 -13.97 -2.25 8.26
CA LEU A 127 -14.85 -1.24 8.83
C LEU A 127 -16.20 -1.18 8.11
N ASN A 128 -16.22 -1.46 6.81
CA ASN A 128 -17.46 -1.57 6.04
C ASN A 128 -18.25 -2.85 6.35
N SER A 129 -17.62 -3.95 6.78
CA SER A 129 -18.34 -5.19 7.11
C SER A 129 -18.94 -5.21 8.53
N ARG A 130 -18.52 -4.30 9.40
CA ARG A 130 -18.91 -4.22 10.82
C ARG A 130 -20.09 -3.30 11.13
N GLY A 131 -20.68 -2.63 10.13
CA GLY A 131 -21.87 -1.79 10.33
C GLY A 131 -22.75 -1.81 9.11
#